data_AF-A0A316ML62-F1
#
_entry.id   AF-A0A316ML62-F1
#
_cell.length_a   1.000
_cell.length_b   1.000
_cell.length_c   1.000
_cell.angle_alpha   90.00
_cell.angle_beta   90.00
_cell.angle_gamma   90.00
#
_symmetry.space_group_name_H-M   'P 1'
#
loop_
_entity.id
_entity.type
_entity.pdbx_description
1 polymer ?
#
loop_
_entity_poly.entity_id
_entity_poly.type
_entity_poly.pdbx_seq_one_letter_code
_entity_poly.pdbx_strand_id
1 'polypeptide(L)'
;MKAQLAGNFRFDGHTPSDEEREIAVQCRQLCDSIAHRLPVCKEKDIPDYLECYDILYRVGNRTTPDTGVIDRHRARLFNSWKAGNRDIEESSLFGIIAPAVKSRPDKAGIEQVKAYLSILDRWVVTLNRHHRFPDVSSCENYRRITLLMRENLDRYLGADSSEIKRRIYDRNRVDDLSTLPTVILRAYRHFIGSLPPGVIDFDDKMQLDNQILLQLADRRDLHPYDRAAYRLALTIQI
;
A
#
# COMPACT_ATOMS: atom_id res chain seq x y z
N MET A 1 -10.04 19.03 -12.46
CA MET A 1 -9.36 17.73 -12.29
C MET A 1 -8.48 17.61 -11.02
N LYS A 2 -7.87 18.68 -10.48
CA LYS A 2 -7.11 18.61 -9.20
C LYS A 2 -7.98 18.41 -7.94
N ALA A 3 -9.23 18.87 -7.95
CA ALA A 3 -10.13 18.77 -6.80
C ALA A 3 -10.54 17.32 -6.46
N GLN A 4 -10.83 16.50 -7.48
CA GLN A 4 -11.15 15.07 -7.32
C GLN A 4 -9.97 14.27 -6.76
N LEU A 5 -8.75 14.59 -7.23
CA LEU A 5 -7.51 14.01 -6.70
C LEU A 5 -7.25 14.38 -5.23
N ALA A 6 -7.90 15.43 -4.71
CA ALA A 6 -7.74 15.88 -3.33
C ALA A 6 -8.76 15.26 -2.36
N GLY A 7 -9.51 14.23 -2.78
CA GLY A 7 -10.55 13.61 -1.94
C GLY A 7 -11.80 14.47 -1.78
N ASN A 8 -12.03 15.44 -2.68
CA ASN A 8 -13.33 16.10 -2.73
C ASN A 8 -14.36 15.12 -3.29
N PHE A 9 -15.01 14.37 -2.40
CA PHE A 9 -16.25 13.61 -2.65
C PHE A 9 -17.46 14.53 -2.94
N ARG A 10 -17.23 15.79 -3.32
CA ARG A 10 -18.30 16.65 -3.82
C ARG A 10 -18.55 16.26 -5.27
N PHE A 11 -19.45 15.30 -5.45
CA PHE A 11 -20.30 15.31 -6.63
C PHE A 11 -21.01 16.66 -6.66
N ASP A 12 -21.01 17.34 -7.81
CA ASP A 12 -21.56 18.69 -7.95
C ASP A 12 -22.97 18.76 -7.35
N GLY A 13 -23.14 19.59 -6.30
CA GLY A 13 -24.42 19.78 -5.60
C GLY A 13 -24.56 19.12 -4.21
N HIS A 14 -23.61 18.28 -3.76
CA HIS A 14 -23.70 17.67 -2.42
C HIS A 14 -23.50 18.70 -1.30
N THR A 15 -24.50 18.80 -0.43
CA THR A 15 -24.41 19.59 0.81
C THR A 15 -24.03 18.66 1.95
N PRO A 16 -22.89 18.88 2.62
CA PRO A 16 -22.44 17.97 3.67
C PRO A 16 -23.46 17.90 4.82
N SER A 17 -23.79 16.68 5.25
CA SER A 17 -24.59 16.42 6.45
C SER A 17 -23.84 16.87 7.71
N ASP A 18 -24.53 16.94 8.84
CA ASP A 18 -23.90 17.27 10.13
C ASP A 18 -22.92 16.17 10.57
N GLU A 19 -23.23 14.91 10.29
CA GLU A 19 -22.33 13.77 10.54
C GLU A 19 -21.03 13.91 9.71
N GLU A 20 -21.11 14.27 8.42
CA GLU A 20 -19.93 14.47 7.59
C GLU A 20 -19.06 15.63 8.07
N ARG A 21 -19.67 16.68 8.63
CA ARG A 21 -18.95 17.80 9.24
C ARG A 21 -18.24 17.37 10.52
N GLU A 22 -18.91 16.58 11.35
CA GLU A 22 -18.33 16.02 12.57
C GLU A 22 -17.14 15.10 12.26
N ILE A 23 -17.30 14.17 11.31
CA ILE A 23 -16.21 13.29 10.84
C ILE A 23 -15.02 14.12 10.35
N ALA A 24 -15.26 15.19 9.57
CA ALA A 24 -14.19 16.05 9.11
C ALA A 24 -13.44 16.74 10.27
N VAL A 25 -14.13 17.13 11.35
CA VAL A 25 -13.49 17.66 12.57
C VAL A 25 -12.62 16.59 13.23
N GLN A 26 -13.15 15.39 13.42
CA GLN A 26 -12.41 14.27 14.03
C GLN A 26 -11.18 13.89 13.21
N CYS A 27 -11.29 13.86 11.87
CA CYS A 27 -10.16 13.62 10.98
C CYS A 27 -9.06 14.68 11.12
N ARG A 28 -9.42 15.97 11.26
CA ARG A 28 -8.42 17.03 11.50
C ARG A 28 -7.70 16.85 12.83
N GLN A 29 -8.43 16.55 13.91
CA GLN A 29 -7.82 16.32 15.24
C GLN A 29 -6.85 15.13 15.23
N LEU A 30 -7.21 14.03 14.56
CA LEU A 30 -6.35 12.87 14.44
C LEU A 30 -5.14 13.16 13.55
N CYS A 31 -5.35 13.90 12.45
CA CYS A 31 -4.30 14.37 11.58
C CYS A 31 -3.26 15.23 12.33
N ASP A 32 -3.71 16.17 13.17
CA ASP A 32 -2.83 16.98 14.01
C ASP A 32 -2.05 16.12 15.00
N SER A 33 -2.68 15.10 15.58
CA SER A 33 -2.04 14.14 16.48
C SER A 33 -0.93 13.35 15.77
N ILE A 34 -1.18 12.92 14.53
CA ILE A 34 -0.19 12.22 13.71
C ILE A 34 0.95 13.17 13.33
N ALA A 35 0.64 14.41 12.92
CA ALA A 35 1.64 15.42 12.58
C ALA A 35 2.60 15.72 13.76
N HIS A 36 2.11 15.69 15.00
CA HIS A 36 2.95 15.82 16.20
C HIS A 36 3.82 14.58 16.46
N ARG A 37 3.36 13.37 16.12
CA ARG A 37 4.10 12.12 16.33
C ARG A 37 5.12 11.83 15.23
N LEU A 38 4.84 12.23 13.99
CA LEU A 38 5.68 11.98 12.83
C LEU A 38 7.15 12.42 13.02
N PRO A 39 7.48 13.57 13.63
CA PRO A 39 8.86 13.98 13.90
C PRO A 39 9.65 13.04 14.83
N VAL A 40 8.98 12.36 15.76
CA VAL A 40 9.61 11.58 16.84
C VAL A 40 9.37 10.06 16.75
N CYS A 41 8.54 9.61 15.81
CA CYS A 41 8.33 8.17 15.61
C CYS A 41 9.57 7.48 15.05
N LYS A 42 9.68 6.17 15.32
CA LYS A 42 10.74 5.33 14.74
C LYS A 42 10.63 5.36 13.22
N GLU A 43 11.76 5.30 12.53
CA GLU A 43 11.79 5.44 11.08
C GLU A 43 10.97 4.36 10.38
N LYS A 44 11.02 3.13 10.88
CA LYS A 44 10.23 2.01 10.35
C LYS A 44 8.71 2.24 10.38
N ASP A 45 8.22 3.10 11.28
CA ASP A 45 6.79 3.40 11.45
C ASP A 45 6.33 4.57 10.56
N ILE A 46 7.26 5.32 9.95
CA ILE A 46 6.95 6.47 9.07
C ILE A 46 5.92 6.13 7.97
N PRO A 47 6.03 5.01 7.22
CA PRO A 47 5.05 4.68 6.19
C PRO A 47 3.62 4.64 6.69
N ASP A 48 3.37 3.93 7.78
CA ASP A 48 2.04 3.75 8.34
C ASP A 48 1.47 5.10 8.81
N TYR A 49 2.29 5.93 9.45
CA TYR A 49 1.88 7.27 9.86
C TYR A 49 1.59 8.19 8.67
N LEU A 50 2.40 8.13 7.60
CA LEU A 50 2.19 8.97 6.41
C LEU A 50 0.95 8.55 5.62
N GLU A 51 0.66 7.26 5.51
CA GLU A 51 -0.56 6.76 4.86
C GLU A 51 -1.81 7.24 5.61
N CYS A 52 -1.85 7.07 6.94
CA CYS A 52 -2.93 7.57 7.77
C CYS A 52 -3.06 9.11 7.68
N TYR A 53 -1.92 9.83 7.74
CA TYR A 53 -1.90 11.29 7.63
C TYR A 53 -2.48 11.77 6.30
N ASP A 54 -2.07 11.19 5.16
CA ASP A 54 -2.54 11.62 3.84
C ASP A 54 -4.06 11.46 3.69
N ILE A 55 -4.60 10.31 4.09
CA ILE A 55 -6.04 10.03 3.99
C ILE A 55 -6.84 10.96 4.93
N LEU A 56 -6.44 11.04 6.20
CA LEU A 56 -7.14 11.87 7.20
C LEU A 56 -7.08 13.35 6.85
N TYR A 57 -5.92 13.82 6.35
CA TYR A 57 -5.76 15.21 5.92
C TYR A 57 -6.70 15.53 4.75
N ARG A 58 -6.80 14.65 3.75
CA ARG A 58 -7.71 14.85 2.61
C ARG A 58 -9.17 14.87 3.03
N VAL A 59 -9.59 13.94 3.90
CA VAL A 59 -10.97 13.91 4.40
C VAL A 59 -11.28 15.15 5.25
N GLY A 60 -10.39 15.48 6.19
CA GLY A 60 -10.59 16.57 7.14
C GLY A 60 -10.46 17.97 6.53
N ASN A 61 -9.52 18.17 5.61
CA ASN A 61 -9.20 19.49 5.03
C ASN A 61 -9.64 19.66 3.58
N ARG A 62 -10.14 18.59 2.93
CA ARG A 62 -10.64 18.60 1.54
C ARG A 62 -9.60 19.08 0.52
N THR A 63 -8.33 18.89 0.86
CA THR A 63 -7.18 19.27 0.05
C THR A 63 -6.05 18.27 0.27
N THR A 64 -5.09 18.23 -0.64
CA THR A 64 -3.90 17.41 -0.47
C THR A 64 -2.98 18.02 0.59
N PRO A 65 -2.32 17.20 1.43
CA PRO A 65 -1.30 17.69 2.35
C PRO A 65 -0.13 18.36 1.63
N ASP A 66 0.60 19.21 2.35
CA ASP A 66 1.85 19.79 1.86
C ASP A 66 2.88 18.69 1.56
N THR A 67 3.31 18.64 0.30
CA THR A 67 4.32 17.69 -0.17
C THR A 67 5.66 17.86 0.55
N GLY A 68 5.99 19.05 1.03
CA GLY A 68 7.21 19.30 1.79
C GLY A 68 7.27 18.54 3.13
N VAL A 69 6.12 18.35 3.78
CA VAL A 69 6.02 17.53 5.00
C VAL A 69 6.28 16.06 4.69
N ILE A 70 5.63 15.54 3.65
CA ILE A 70 5.80 14.14 3.21
C ILE A 70 7.25 13.88 2.79
N ASP A 71 7.83 14.78 1.99
CA ASP A 71 9.19 14.65 1.46
C ASP A 71 10.23 14.63 2.58
N ARG A 72 10.05 15.42 3.64
CA ARG A 72 10.94 15.43 4.81
C ARG A 72 10.97 14.07 5.51
N HIS A 73 9.81 13.47 5.75
CA HIS A 73 9.73 12.17 6.43
C HIS A 73 10.18 11.02 5.52
N ARG A 74 9.90 11.10 4.20
CA ARG A 74 10.48 10.19 3.20
C ARG A 74 12.01 10.24 3.22
N ALA A 75 12.60 11.44 3.26
CA ALA A 75 14.04 11.60 3.33
C ALA A 75 14.63 11.00 4.64
N ARG A 76 13.96 11.19 5.78
CA ARG A 76 14.37 10.57 7.06
C ARG A 76 14.40 9.04 6.98
N LEU A 77 13.34 8.43 6.46
CA LEU A 77 13.29 6.98 6.24
C LEU A 77 14.41 6.51 5.32
N PHE A 78 14.56 7.16 4.17
CA PHE A 78 15.57 6.80 3.17
C PHE A 78 16.99 6.87 3.73
N ASN A 79 17.32 7.94 4.45
CA ASN A 79 18.65 8.13 5.04
C ASN A 79 18.94 7.08 6.12
N SER A 80 17.95 6.72 6.95
CA SER A 80 18.10 5.68 7.98
C SER A 80 18.32 4.30 7.35
N TRP A 81 17.55 3.95 6.32
CA TRP A 81 17.76 2.71 5.57
C TRP A 81 19.12 2.67 4.88
N LYS A 82 19.53 3.77 4.24
CA LYS A 82 20.83 3.90 3.59
C LYS A 82 22.00 3.76 4.58
N ALA A 83 21.82 4.21 5.82
CA ALA A 83 22.78 4.02 6.90
C ALA A 83 22.84 2.57 7.44
N GLY A 84 22.03 1.66 6.90
CA GLY A 84 22.06 0.23 7.24
C GLY A 84 21.05 -0.20 8.30
N ASN A 85 20.04 0.62 8.60
CA ASN A 85 18.98 0.25 9.53
C ASN A 85 18.16 -0.95 9.01
N ARG A 86 18.35 -2.11 9.62
CA ARG A 86 17.70 -3.38 9.24
C ARG A 86 16.26 -3.52 9.73
N ASP A 87 15.80 -2.64 10.62
CA ASP A 87 14.41 -2.63 11.09
C ASP A 87 13.44 -2.10 10.03
N ILE A 88 13.96 -1.45 8.98
CA ILE A 88 13.16 -0.94 7.87
C ILE A 88 13.06 -2.04 6.81
N GLU A 89 11.85 -2.56 6.64
CA GLU A 89 11.55 -3.48 5.53
C GLU A 89 11.76 -2.77 4.18
N GLU A 90 12.29 -3.53 3.22
CA GLU A 90 12.58 -3.00 1.89
C GLU A 90 11.30 -2.64 1.13
N SER A 91 10.22 -3.38 1.37
CA SER A 91 8.89 -3.04 0.84
C SER A 91 8.39 -1.68 1.32
N SER A 92 8.56 -1.35 2.61
CA SER A 92 8.19 -0.07 3.19
C SER A 92 8.95 1.09 2.54
N LEU A 93 10.26 0.94 2.35
CA LEU A 93 11.07 1.93 1.66
C LEU A 93 10.62 2.10 0.21
N PHE A 94 10.52 0.98 -0.52
CA PHE A 94 10.17 0.97 -1.94
C PHE A 94 8.81 1.64 -2.16
N GLY A 95 7.81 1.28 -1.36
CA GLY A 95 6.45 1.83 -1.43
C GLY A 95 6.40 3.36 -1.24
N ILE A 96 7.28 3.92 -0.41
CA ILE A 96 7.37 5.37 -0.18
C ILE A 96 8.09 6.11 -1.31
N ILE A 97 9.19 5.55 -1.85
CA ILE A 97 9.99 6.26 -2.84
C ILE A 97 9.44 6.09 -4.27
N ALA A 98 8.79 4.97 -4.57
CA ALA A 98 8.30 4.66 -5.91
C ALA A 98 7.34 5.72 -6.47
N PRO A 99 6.33 6.24 -5.73
CA PRO A 99 5.44 7.28 -6.25
C PRO A 99 6.19 8.56 -6.66
N ALA A 100 7.17 8.99 -5.87
CA ALA A 100 7.97 10.18 -6.17
C ALA A 100 8.86 9.96 -7.40
N VAL A 101 9.54 8.82 -7.48
CA VAL A 101 10.41 8.46 -8.60
C VAL A 101 9.62 8.35 -9.91
N LYS A 102 8.44 7.72 -9.89
CA LYS A 102 7.60 7.53 -11.08
C LYS A 102 6.95 8.81 -11.58
N SER A 103 6.46 9.65 -10.68
CA SER A 103 5.71 10.85 -11.06
C SER A 103 6.62 12.02 -11.44
N ARG A 104 7.77 12.17 -10.76
CA ARG A 104 8.68 13.31 -10.91
C ARG A 104 10.14 12.88 -10.70
N PRO A 105 10.73 12.09 -11.62
CA PRO A 105 12.11 11.60 -11.47
C PRO A 105 13.14 12.74 -11.40
N ASP A 106 12.84 13.89 -12.01
CA ASP A 106 13.64 15.13 -11.95
C ASP A 106 13.70 15.74 -10.54
N LYS A 107 12.67 15.48 -9.72
CA LYS A 107 12.57 15.96 -8.34
C LYS A 107 12.85 14.89 -7.31
N ALA A 108 12.81 13.63 -7.69
CA ALA A 108 13.30 12.55 -6.87
C ALA A 108 14.82 12.69 -6.72
N GLY A 109 15.33 12.63 -5.49
CA GLY A 109 16.78 12.67 -5.27
C GLY A 109 17.46 11.55 -6.05
N ILE A 110 18.61 11.84 -6.68
CA ILE A 110 19.34 10.88 -7.53
C ILE A 110 19.58 9.55 -6.81
N GLU A 111 19.86 9.59 -5.51
CA GLU A 111 20.08 8.39 -4.71
C GLU A 111 18.81 7.56 -4.50
N GLN A 112 17.64 8.21 -4.38
CA GLN A 112 16.34 7.53 -4.28
C GLN A 112 16.00 6.84 -5.60
N VAL A 113 16.29 7.50 -6.74
CA VAL A 113 16.11 6.90 -8.07
C VAL A 113 17.01 5.67 -8.23
N LYS A 114 18.30 5.77 -7.84
CA LYS A 114 19.24 4.64 -7.88
C LYS A 114 18.78 3.48 -7.01
N ALA A 115 18.34 3.76 -5.78
CA ALA A 115 17.85 2.74 -4.86
C ALA A 115 16.59 2.05 -5.41
N TYR A 116 15.62 2.83 -5.91
CA TYR A 116 14.41 2.31 -6.54
C TYR A 116 14.73 1.33 -7.69
N LEU A 117 15.59 1.74 -8.63
CA LEU A 117 15.96 0.90 -9.78
C LEU A 117 16.73 -0.35 -9.35
N SER A 118 17.64 -0.23 -8.38
CA SER A 118 18.44 -1.35 -7.87
C SER A 118 17.59 -2.38 -7.11
N ILE A 119 16.64 -1.92 -6.30
CA ILE A 119 15.70 -2.81 -5.61
C ILE A 119 14.81 -3.53 -6.62
N LEU A 120 14.23 -2.78 -7.57
CA LEU A 120 13.35 -3.34 -8.60
C LEU A 120 14.06 -4.43 -9.42
N ASP A 121 15.28 -4.15 -9.90
CA ASP A 121 16.08 -5.10 -10.67
C ASP A 121 16.37 -6.38 -9.88
N ARG A 122 16.91 -6.24 -8.66
CA ARG A 122 17.19 -7.40 -7.78
C ARG A 122 15.93 -8.20 -7.51
N TRP A 123 14.80 -7.53 -7.28
CA TRP A 123 13.56 -8.22 -7.00
C TRP A 123 13.04 -9.03 -8.18
N VAL A 124 13.09 -8.47 -9.38
CA VAL A 124 12.70 -9.16 -10.62
C VAL A 124 13.59 -10.37 -10.86
N VAL A 125 14.91 -10.21 -10.75
CA VAL A 125 15.88 -11.32 -10.88
C VAL A 125 15.60 -12.43 -9.86
N THR A 126 15.33 -12.05 -8.61
CA THR A 126 15.06 -12.99 -7.52
C THR A 126 13.79 -13.78 -7.77
N LEU A 127 12.68 -13.12 -8.12
CA LEU A 127 11.41 -13.81 -8.40
C LEU A 127 11.48 -14.68 -9.64
N ASN A 128 12.21 -14.26 -10.68
CA ASN A 128 12.38 -15.08 -11.87
C ASN A 128 13.11 -16.39 -11.54
N ARG A 129 14.07 -16.35 -10.61
CA ARG A 129 14.86 -17.53 -10.19
C ARG A 129 14.15 -18.42 -9.17
N HIS A 130 13.47 -17.83 -8.19
CA HIS A 130 13.00 -18.55 -7.00
C HIS A 130 11.47 -18.57 -6.86
N HIS A 131 10.74 -17.79 -7.66
CA HIS A 131 9.30 -17.55 -7.55
C HIS A 131 8.81 -16.94 -6.22
N ARG A 132 9.73 -16.67 -5.30
CA ARG A 132 9.54 -16.02 -4.00
C ARG A 132 10.82 -15.29 -3.61
N PHE A 133 10.74 -14.46 -2.59
CA PHE A 133 11.92 -13.86 -1.97
C PHE A 133 12.48 -14.80 -0.91
N PRO A 134 13.68 -15.39 -1.10
CA PRO A 134 14.34 -16.13 -0.03
C PRO A 134 14.69 -15.17 1.12
N ASP A 135 14.77 -15.71 2.33
CA ASP A 135 15.26 -15.01 3.53
C ASP A 135 14.40 -13.84 4.03
N VAL A 136 13.13 -13.78 3.61
CA VAL A 136 12.14 -12.83 4.16
C VAL A 136 10.94 -13.56 4.74
N SER A 137 10.21 -12.88 5.63
CA SER A 137 8.93 -13.39 6.13
C SER A 137 7.91 -13.52 5.01
N SER A 138 6.92 -14.40 5.17
CA SER A 138 5.81 -14.51 4.19
C SER A 138 5.05 -13.19 4.02
N CYS A 139 4.96 -12.38 5.08
CA CYS A 139 4.35 -11.05 5.02
C CYS A 139 5.15 -10.12 4.10
N GLU A 140 6.47 -10.02 4.29
CA GLU A 140 7.35 -9.22 3.44
C GLU A 140 7.37 -9.73 2.00
N ASN A 141 7.34 -11.06 1.79
CA ASN A 141 7.21 -11.66 0.45
C ASN A 141 5.97 -11.12 -0.27
N TYR A 142 4.79 -11.17 0.35
CA TYR A 142 3.57 -10.64 -0.25
C TYR A 142 3.61 -9.13 -0.44
N ARG A 143 4.18 -8.36 0.50
CA ARG A 143 4.32 -6.90 0.35
C ARG A 143 5.18 -6.53 -0.86
N ARG A 144 6.32 -7.21 -1.06
CA ARG A 144 7.18 -7.01 -2.24
C ARG A 144 6.50 -7.39 -3.55
N ILE A 145 5.85 -8.56 -3.59
CA ILE A 145 5.10 -9.00 -4.78
C ILE A 145 3.96 -8.01 -5.07
N THR A 146 3.26 -7.52 -4.05
CA THR A 146 2.18 -6.53 -4.20
C THR A 146 2.68 -5.29 -4.93
N LEU A 147 3.84 -4.77 -4.55
CA LEU A 147 4.46 -3.60 -5.17
C LEU A 147 4.88 -3.89 -6.61
N LEU A 148 5.51 -5.04 -6.87
CA LEU A 148 5.89 -5.47 -8.22
C LEU A 148 4.71 -5.64 -9.18
N MET A 149 3.58 -6.14 -8.70
CA MET A 149 2.38 -6.28 -9.52
C MET A 149 1.89 -4.93 -10.07
N ARG A 150 2.19 -3.83 -9.37
CA ARG A 150 1.89 -2.45 -9.78
C ARG A 150 2.98 -1.83 -10.68
N GLU A 151 4.11 -2.50 -10.87
CA GLU A 151 5.18 -2.02 -11.74
C GLU A 151 4.91 -2.37 -13.20
N ASN A 152 5.37 -1.51 -14.11
CA ASN A 152 5.53 -1.90 -15.51
C ASN A 152 6.88 -2.64 -15.62
N LEU A 153 6.81 -3.96 -15.81
CA LEU A 153 7.98 -4.83 -15.90
C LEU A 153 8.46 -5.07 -17.34
N ASP A 154 7.84 -4.45 -18.35
CA ASP A 154 8.13 -4.71 -19.77
C ASP A 154 9.61 -4.44 -20.10
N ARG A 155 10.20 -3.45 -19.43
CA ARG A 155 11.63 -3.12 -19.57
C ARG A 155 12.58 -4.18 -19.03
N TYR A 156 12.13 -4.97 -18.05
CA TYR A 156 12.94 -5.99 -17.41
C TYR A 156 12.68 -7.37 -18.00
N LEU A 157 11.50 -7.57 -18.57
CA LEU A 157 10.96 -8.89 -18.89
C LEU A 157 10.50 -9.03 -20.35
N GLY A 158 10.61 -7.98 -21.17
CA GLY A 158 10.13 -7.97 -22.56
C GLY A 158 8.61 -7.83 -22.65
N ALA A 159 8.03 -8.26 -23.77
CA ALA A 159 6.60 -8.08 -24.08
C ALA A 159 5.64 -8.94 -23.21
N ASP A 160 6.16 -9.88 -22.42
CA ASP A 160 5.38 -10.92 -21.72
C ASP A 160 5.18 -10.64 -20.21
N SER A 161 5.18 -9.37 -19.81
CA SER A 161 4.98 -8.92 -18.42
C SER A 161 3.73 -9.53 -17.75
N SER A 162 2.62 -9.65 -18.49
CA SER A 162 1.39 -10.29 -18.01
C SER A 162 1.56 -11.78 -17.73
N GLU A 163 2.28 -12.50 -18.60
CA GLU A 163 2.53 -13.93 -18.42
C GLU A 163 3.40 -14.18 -17.18
N ILE A 164 4.41 -13.34 -16.95
CA ILE A 164 5.28 -13.47 -15.78
C ILE A 164 4.52 -13.14 -14.50
N LYS A 165 3.70 -12.09 -14.50
CA LYS A 165 2.83 -11.78 -13.36
C LYS A 165 1.85 -12.92 -13.08
N ARG A 166 1.33 -13.58 -14.12
CA ARG A 166 0.47 -14.78 -13.97
C ARG A 166 1.24 -15.94 -13.35
N ARG A 167 2.45 -16.24 -13.83
CA ARG A 167 3.33 -17.26 -13.22
C ARG A 167 3.66 -16.96 -11.75
N ILE A 168 3.91 -15.69 -11.42
CA ILE A 168 4.13 -15.29 -10.02
C ILE A 168 2.88 -15.52 -9.19
N TYR A 169 1.69 -15.18 -9.72
CA TYR A 169 0.42 -15.46 -9.05
C TYR A 169 0.20 -16.96 -8.81
N ASP A 170 0.33 -17.79 -9.84
CA ASP A 170 0.13 -19.24 -9.72
C ASP A 170 1.05 -19.89 -8.69
N ARG A 171 2.26 -19.34 -8.49
CA ARG A 171 3.24 -19.83 -7.50
C ARG A 171 3.05 -19.28 -6.09
N ASN A 172 2.28 -18.21 -5.92
CA ASN A 172 2.10 -17.54 -4.63
C ASN A 172 0.64 -17.52 -4.17
N ARG A 173 -0.29 -18.07 -4.97
CA ARG A 173 -1.69 -18.26 -4.55
C ARG A 173 -1.77 -19.25 -3.40
N VAL A 174 -2.77 -19.07 -2.55
CA VAL A 174 -3.01 -19.92 -1.38
C VAL A 174 -4.31 -20.66 -1.61
N ASP A 175 -4.25 -21.99 -1.58
CA ASP A 175 -5.43 -22.84 -1.82
C ASP A 175 -6.37 -22.87 -0.60
N ASP A 176 -5.82 -22.80 0.63
CA ASP A 176 -6.60 -22.73 1.87
C ASP A 176 -6.23 -21.51 2.72
N LEU A 177 -7.06 -20.47 2.62
CA LEU A 177 -6.91 -19.20 3.34
C LEU A 177 -6.96 -19.37 4.87
N SER A 178 -7.65 -20.40 5.39
CA SER A 178 -7.84 -20.58 6.83
C SER A 178 -6.53 -20.85 7.56
N THR A 179 -5.55 -21.42 6.84
CA THR A 179 -4.19 -21.72 7.31
C THR A 179 -3.33 -20.47 7.52
N LEU A 180 -3.72 -19.33 6.94
CA LEU A 180 -2.93 -18.10 7.03
C LEU A 180 -3.17 -17.39 8.38
N PRO A 181 -2.10 -17.09 9.13
CA PRO A 181 -2.16 -16.13 10.22
C PRO A 181 -2.69 -14.78 9.74
N THR A 182 -3.39 -14.05 10.61
CA THR A 182 -4.06 -12.79 10.29
C THR A 182 -3.17 -11.76 9.59
N VAL A 183 -1.92 -11.61 10.04
CA VAL A 183 -0.95 -10.68 9.43
C VAL A 183 -0.58 -11.07 8.00
N ILE A 184 -0.49 -12.37 7.70
CA ILE A 184 -0.21 -12.87 6.36
C ILE A 184 -1.47 -12.77 5.49
N LEU A 185 -2.65 -13.08 6.03
CA LEU A 185 -3.91 -12.96 5.30
C LEU A 185 -4.19 -11.50 4.87
N ARG A 186 -3.88 -10.52 5.72
CA ARG A 186 -3.93 -9.09 5.35
C ARG A 186 -2.99 -8.75 4.20
N ALA A 187 -1.73 -9.19 4.27
CA ALA A 187 -0.76 -8.97 3.20
C ALA A 187 -1.17 -9.67 1.89
N TYR A 188 -1.72 -10.88 2.00
CA TYR A 188 -2.27 -11.64 0.87
C TYR A 188 -3.45 -10.91 0.22
N ARG A 189 -4.34 -10.31 1.02
CA ARG A 189 -5.43 -9.47 0.49
C ARG A 189 -4.90 -8.32 -0.37
N HIS A 190 -3.88 -7.61 0.10
CA HIS A 190 -3.26 -6.52 -0.67
C HIS A 190 -2.62 -7.03 -1.97
N PHE A 191 -2.03 -8.22 -1.94
CA PHE A 191 -1.49 -8.89 -3.12
C PHE A 191 -2.61 -9.20 -4.13
N ILE A 192 -3.72 -9.82 -3.71
CA ILE A 192 -4.88 -10.05 -4.59
C ILE A 192 -5.39 -8.73 -5.16
N GLY A 193 -5.53 -7.69 -4.31
CA GLY A 193 -5.93 -6.36 -4.71
C GLY A 193 -5.03 -5.71 -5.76
N SER A 194 -3.74 -6.04 -5.82
CA SER A 194 -2.81 -5.48 -6.82
C SER A 194 -2.72 -6.25 -8.12
N LEU A 195 -3.35 -7.42 -8.24
CA LEU A 195 -3.33 -8.21 -9.47
C LEU A 195 -4.00 -7.44 -10.62
N PRO A 196 -3.33 -7.30 -11.78
CA PRO A 196 -3.92 -6.66 -12.95
C PRO A 196 -4.89 -7.61 -13.67
N PRO A 197 -5.82 -7.08 -14.49
CA PRO A 197 -6.81 -7.90 -15.22
C PRO A 197 -6.22 -8.98 -16.13
N GLY A 198 -4.98 -8.83 -16.59
CA GLY A 198 -4.28 -9.85 -17.37
C GLY A 198 -3.88 -11.10 -16.58
N VAL A 199 -3.96 -11.07 -15.24
CA VAL A 199 -3.58 -12.17 -14.35
C VAL A 199 -4.80 -12.93 -13.84
N ILE A 200 -5.79 -12.20 -13.35
CA ILE A 200 -7.07 -12.71 -12.82
C ILE A 200 -8.17 -11.77 -13.33
N ASP A 201 -9.31 -12.32 -13.72
CA ASP A 201 -10.44 -11.48 -14.10
C ASP A 201 -11.05 -10.77 -12.88
N PHE A 202 -11.97 -9.84 -13.17
CA PHE A 202 -12.55 -9.00 -12.13
C PHE A 202 -13.44 -9.79 -11.16
N ASP A 203 -14.25 -10.72 -11.68
CA ASP A 203 -15.24 -11.44 -10.89
C ASP A 203 -14.56 -12.44 -9.96
N ASP A 204 -13.58 -13.20 -10.46
CA ASP A 204 -12.76 -14.11 -9.67
C ASP A 204 -11.97 -13.37 -8.58
N LYS A 205 -11.44 -12.18 -8.91
CA LYS A 205 -10.73 -11.34 -7.96
C LYS A 205 -11.66 -10.83 -6.86
N MET A 206 -12.88 -10.42 -7.19
CA MET A 206 -13.88 -9.98 -6.22
C MET A 206 -14.37 -11.13 -5.35
N GLN A 207 -14.60 -12.32 -5.92
CA GLN A 207 -14.97 -13.50 -5.16
C GLN A 207 -13.86 -13.86 -4.14
N LEU A 208 -12.60 -13.83 -4.55
CA LEU A 208 -11.47 -14.10 -3.67
C LEU A 208 -11.30 -13.02 -2.59
N ASP A 209 -11.43 -11.73 -2.92
CA ASP A 209 -11.38 -10.65 -1.92
C ASP A 209 -12.50 -10.81 -0.88
N ASN A 210 -13.71 -11.16 -1.30
CA ASN A 210 -14.84 -11.42 -0.41
C ASN A 210 -14.58 -12.60 0.52
N GLN A 211 -14.01 -13.70 0.03
CA GLN A 211 -13.62 -14.83 0.89
C GLN A 211 -12.58 -14.42 1.94
N ILE A 212 -11.58 -13.62 1.55
CA ILE A 212 -10.57 -13.11 2.47
C ILE A 212 -11.19 -12.17 3.51
N LEU A 213 -12.08 -11.26 3.09
CA LEU A 213 -12.79 -10.34 3.97
C LEU A 213 -13.66 -11.06 4.99
N LEU A 214 -14.39 -12.11 4.59
CA LEU A 214 -15.18 -12.94 5.50
C LEU A 214 -14.30 -13.56 6.59
N GLN A 215 -13.15 -14.15 6.22
CA GLN A 215 -12.24 -14.71 7.22
C GLN A 215 -11.67 -13.65 8.15
N LEU A 216 -11.25 -12.50 7.62
CA LEU A 216 -10.73 -11.40 8.43
C LEU A 216 -11.79 -10.82 9.38
N ALA A 217 -13.06 -10.74 8.96
CA ALA A 217 -14.16 -10.29 9.79
C ALA A 217 -14.42 -11.19 11.01
N ASP A 218 -13.96 -12.44 10.98
CA ASP A 218 -14.16 -13.42 12.06
C ASP A 218 -12.90 -13.67 12.92
N ARG A 219 -11.74 -13.09 12.55
CA ARG A 219 -10.50 -13.19 13.32
C ARG A 219 -10.62 -12.51 14.68
N ARG A 220 -10.53 -13.30 15.76
CA ARG A 220 -10.73 -12.82 17.15
C ARG A 220 -9.59 -11.96 17.66
N ASP A 221 -8.39 -12.16 17.12
CA ASP A 221 -7.17 -11.40 17.42
C ASP A 221 -7.19 -9.97 16.85
N LEU A 222 -8.14 -9.64 15.97
CA LEU A 222 -8.31 -8.29 15.45
C LEU A 222 -9.10 -7.37 16.36
N HIS A 223 -8.81 -6.07 16.24
CA HIS A 223 -9.58 -5.03 16.91
C HIS A 223 -11.05 -5.08 16.41
N PRO A 224 -12.05 -4.84 17.27
CA PRO A 224 -13.45 -4.80 16.86
C PRO A 224 -13.73 -3.85 15.68
N TYR A 225 -13.06 -2.69 15.63
CA TYR A 225 -13.18 -1.75 14.51
C TYR A 225 -12.63 -2.30 13.19
N ASP A 226 -11.54 -3.07 13.22
CA ASP A 226 -11.01 -3.70 12.01
C ASP A 226 -12.02 -4.71 11.45
N ARG A 227 -12.60 -5.53 12.32
CA ARG A 227 -13.65 -6.49 11.92
C ARG A 227 -14.88 -5.78 11.36
N ALA A 228 -15.30 -4.68 11.99
CA ALA A 228 -16.42 -3.88 11.51
C ALA A 228 -16.12 -3.26 10.13
N ALA A 229 -14.90 -2.76 9.91
CA ALA A 229 -14.47 -2.24 8.62
C ALA A 229 -14.49 -3.31 7.52
N TYR A 230 -14.07 -4.54 7.82
CA TYR A 230 -14.17 -5.64 6.86
C TYR A 230 -15.61 -6.05 6.55
N ARG A 231 -16.51 -6.05 7.55
CA ARG A 231 -17.95 -6.28 7.32
C ARG A 231 -18.57 -5.19 6.47
N LEU A 232 -18.20 -3.94 6.70
CA LEU A 232 -18.66 -2.82 5.88
C LEU A 232 -18.15 -2.96 4.45
N ALA A 233 -16.89 -3.35 4.25
CA ALA A 233 -16.36 -3.59 2.91
C ALA A 233 -17.15 -4.66 2.14
N LEU A 234 -17.59 -5.74 2.80
CA LEU A 234 -18.45 -6.77 2.20
C LEU A 234 -19.81 -6.22 1.73
N THR A 235 -20.35 -5.19 2.39
CA THR A 235 -21.64 -4.59 2.01
C THR A 235 -21.56 -3.61 0.85
N ILE A 236 -20.37 -3.08 0.56
CA ILE A 236 -20.16 -2.04 -0.47
C ILE A 236 -19.82 -2.68 -1.84
N GLN A 237 -19.51 -3.99 -1.88
CA GLN A 237 -19.14 -4.71 -3.10
C GLN A 237 -20.33 -5.33 -3.87
N ILE A 238 -21.57 -4.96 -3.52
CA ILE A 238 -22.83 -5.35 -4.20
C ILE A 238 -23.32 -4.15 -5.03
#